data_AF-A0A7C9HVD2-F1
#
_entry.id   AF-A0A7C9HVD2-F1
#
_cell.length_a   1.000
_cell.length_b   1.000
_cell.length_c   1.000
_cell.angle_alpha   90.00
_cell.angle_beta   90.00
_cell.angle_gamma   90.00
#
_symmetry.space_group_name_H-M   'P 1'
#
loop_
_entity.id
_entity.type
_entity.pdbx_description
1 polymer ?
#
loop_
_entity_poly.entity_id
_entity_poly.type
_entity_poly.pdbx_seq_one_letter_code
_entity_poly.pdbx_strand_id
1 'polypeptide(L)'
;MLPLDRHQWAELGLGEISMTVETREPIWPTYLANEDVQKALAIADEFDVWTESSGLHSLALNDQATYQERMAIVAFLMVHEHQRSMIKLLEFSLAGSAATLMRPAFEAYARGLWLLHASDAQMEHFRSGGSQDVERLIRTVAKLTKDEKFAFLLDTWEQSKRSLHGFVHGSYQSLLRRTRDIDFPESEVADMLRFMTGMALHATLEMLGLAQRRTPHADRALHSVLIEVLRRDVVLKLYRMDLALVAHPAMEGDETT
;
A
#
# COMPACT_ATOMS: atom_id res chain seq x y z
N MET A 1 -25.29 12.28 -22.83
CA MET A 1 -24.49 13.13 -23.73
C MET A 1 -24.01 12.23 -24.86
N LEU A 2 -24.48 12.44 -26.09
CA LEU A 2 -24.07 11.61 -27.23
C LEU A 2 -22.64 11.99 -27.65
N PRO A 3 -21.80 11.05 -28.10
CA PRO A 3 -20.44 11.34 -28.54
C PRO A 3 -20.49 12.26 -29.78
N LEU A 4 -19.62 13.27 -29.79
CA LEU A 4 -19.48 14.19 -30.92
C LEU A 4 -18.96 13.44 -32.16
N ASP A 5 -19.52 13.74 -33.33
CA ASP A 5 -19.08 13.13 -34.59
C ASP A 5 -17.77 13.78 -35.12
N ARG A 6 -17.14 13.14 -36.11
CA ARG A 6 -15.86 13.57 -36.69
C ARG A 6 -15.87 15.00 -37.25
N HIS A 7 -17.01 15.54 -37.69
CA HIS A 7 -17.11 16.91 -38.18
C HIS A 7 -17.09 17.92 -37.02
N GLN A 8 -17.68 17.58 -35.88
CA GLN A 8 -17.71 18.43 -34.69
C GLN A 8 -16.32 18.60 -34.04
N TRP A 9 -15.41 17.64 -34.26
CA TRP A 9 -14.01 17.75 -33.82
C TRP A 9 -13.19 18.75 -34.65
N ALA A 10 -13.50 18.92 -35.94
CA ALA A 10 -12.74 19.77 -36.85
C ALA A 10 -12.99 21.28 -36.65
N GLU A 11 -14.19 21.66 -36.18
CA GLU A 11 -14.55 23.07 -35.94
C GLU A 11 -13.84 23.70 -34.73
N LEU A 12 -13.24 22.89 -33.85
CA LEU A 12 -12.51 23.36 -32.66
C LEU A 12 -11.05 23.79 -32.95
N GLY A 13 -10.62 23.83 -34.22
CA GLY A 13 -9.28 24.28 -34.60
C GLY A 13 -8.13 23.35 -34.17
N LEU A 14 -8.47 22.17 -33.63
CA LEU A 14 -7.53 21.09 -33.39
C LEU A 14 -7.41 20.31 -34.70
N GLY A 15 -6.44 20.69 -35.55
CA GLY A 15 -6.12 19.94 -36.77
C GLY A 15 -5.95 18.45 -36.47
N GLU A 16 -6.15 17.60 -37.48
CA GLU A 16 -6.05 16.14 -37.36
C GLU A 16 -4.85 15.74 -36.50
N ILE A 17 -5.10 15.35 -35.24
CA ILE A 17 -4.11 14.62 -34.47
C ILE A 17 -4.07 13.24 -35.11
N SER A 18 -3.27 13.12 -36.17
CA SER A 18 -2.87 11.83 -36.72
C SER A 18 -2.06 11.12 -35.65
N MET A 19 -2.76 10.45 -34.73
CA MET A 19 -2.18 9.42 -33.88
C MET A 19 -1.94 8.20 -34.76
N THR A 20 -0.96 8.27 -35.65
CA THR A 20 -0.30 7.06 -36.14
C THR A 20 0.40 6.45 -34.94
N VAL A 21 -0.34 5.66 -34.17
CA VAL A 21 0.26 4.71 -33.23
C VAL A 21 0.90 3.67 -34.13
N GLU A 22 2.13 3.93 -34.56
CA GLU A 22 2.98 2.87 -35.09
C GLU A 22 2.92 1.73 -34.09
N THR A 23 2.42 0.57 -34.53
CA THR A 23 2.45 -0.65 -33.76
C THR A 23 3.90 -1.08 -33.64
N ARG A 24 4.64 -0.43 -32.72
CA ARG A 24 5.95 -0.89 -32.28
C ARG A 24 5.74 -2.25 -31.63
N GLU A 25 6.61 -3.21 -31.96
CA GLU A 25 6.64 -4.50 -31.29
C GLU A 25 6.58 -4.30 -29.76
N PRO A 26 5.95 -5.20 -29.00
CA PRO A 26 5.96 -5.12 -27.54
C PRO A 26 7.41 -5.26 -27.06
N ILE A 27 8.06 -4.12 -26.87
CA ILE A 27 9.35 -4.05 -26.20
C ILE A 27 9.06 -4.47 -24.76
N TRP A 28 9.59 -5.63 -24.36
CA TRP A 28 9.66 -6.05 -22.97
C TRP A 28 10.02 -4.85 -22.10
N PRO A 29 9.34 -4.59 -20.97
CA PRO A 29 9.59 -3.38 -20.20
C PRO A 29 11.08 -3.33 -19.83
N THR A 30 11.77 -2.32 -20.34
CA THR A 30 13.23 -2.20 -20.26
C THR A 30 13.72 -2.13 -18.82
N TYR A 31 12.91 -1.54 -17.94
CA TYR A 31 13.18 -1.47 -16.51
C TYR A 31 13.22 -2.84 -15.83
N LEU A 32 12.57 -3.88 -16.36
CA LEU A 32 12.69 -5.23 -15.78
C LEU A 32 14.07 -5.83 -16.00
N ALA A 33 14.90 -5.34 -16.93
CA ALA A 33 16.28 -5.80 -17.06
C ALA A 33 17.21 -5.20 -15.99
N ASN A 34 16.76 -4.19 -15.26
CA ASN A 34 17.56 -3.49 -14.26
C ASN A 34 17.70 -4.33 -12.98
N GLU A 35 18.94 -4.42 -12.48
CA GLU A 35 19.26 -5.23 -11.29
C GLU A 35 18.53 -4.75 -10.03
N ASP A 36 18.36 -3.43 -9.86
CA ASP A 36 17.69 -2.86 -8.69
C ASP A 36 16.19 -3.15 -8.70
N VAL A 37 15.57 -3.02 -9.87
CA VAL A 37 14.16 -3.39 -10.08
C VAL A 37 13.96 -4.88 -9.83
N GLN A 38 14.85 -5.73 -10.34
CA GLN A 38 14.79 -7.18 -10.13
C GLN A 38 14.90 -7.55 -8.65
N LYS A 39 15.80 -6.89 -7.90
CA LYS A 39 15.90 -7.08 -6.44
C LYS A 39 14.63 -6.66 -5.72
N ALA A 40 14.11 -5.48 -6.02
CA ALA A 40 12.87 -4.98 -5.39
C ALA A 40 11.67 -5.88 -5.71
N LEU A 41 11.57 -6.35 -6.96
CA LEU A 41 10.51 -7.25 -7.42
C LEU A 41 10.62 -8.61 -6.74
N ALA A 42 11.81 -9.20 -6.67
CA ALA A 42 12.03 -10.48 -6.00
C ALA A 42 11.60 -10.45 -4.53
N ILE A 43 11.84 -9.35 -3.82
CA ILE A 43 11.38 -9.20 -2.43
C ILE A 43 9.86 -9.05 -2.38
N ALA A 44 9.27 -8.27 -3.29
CA ALA A 44 7.83 -8.07 -3.37
C ALA A 44 7.08 -9.39 -3.65
N ASP A 45 7.62 -10.22 -4.56
CA ASP A 45 7.10 -11.55 -4.89
C ASP A 45 7.30 -12.54 -3.74
N GLU A 46 8.49 -12.58 -3.12
CA GLU A 46 8.75 -13.41 -1.95
C GLU A 46 7.74 -13.11 -0.83
N PHE A 47 7.46 -11.82 -0.61
CA PHE A 47 6.47 -11.40 0.37
C PHE A 47 5.05 -11.80 -0.03
N ASP A 48 4.64 -11.59 -1.29
CA ASP A 48 3.31 -11.97 -1.77
C ASP A 48 3.06 -13.47 -1.56
N VAL A 49 4.00 -14.32 -2.00
CA VAL A 49 3.95 -15.78 -1.79
C VAL A 49 3.89 -16.12 -0.30
N TRP A 50 4.71 -15.47 0.53
CA TRP A 50 4.70 -15.71 1.98
C TRP A 50 3.35 -15.37 2.60
N THR A 51 2.66 -14.31 2.18
CA THR A 51 1.34 -13.94 2.73
C THR A 51 0.28 -15.00 2.43
N GLU A 52 0.36 -15.65 1.27
CA GLU A 52 -0.54 -16.76 0.91
C GLU A 52 -0.24 -18.04 1.69
N SER A 53 1.05 -18.38 1.85
CA SER A 53 1.46 -19.65 2.47
C SER A 53 1.50 -19.63 4.00
N SER A 54 1.61 -18.45 4.61
CA SER A 54 1.84 -18.30 6.06
C SER A 54 0.59 -18.51 6.92
N GLY A 55 -0.60 -18.56 6.31
CA GLY A 55 -1.87 -18.56 7.04
C GLY A 55 -2.25 -17.19 7.61
N LEU A 56 -1.55 -16.10 7.25
CA LEU A 56 -1.84 -14.73 7.69
C LEU A 56 -3.32 -14.35 7.46
N HIS A 57 -3.85 -14.65 6.27
CA HIS A 57 -5.24 -14.33 5.92
C HIS A 57 -6.26 -15.26 6.61
N SER A 58 -5.80 -16.32 7.28
CA SER A 58 -6.64 -17.25 8.05
C SER A 58 -6.61 -16.96 9.56
N LEU A 59 -5.91 -15.90 10.02
CA LEU A 59 -5.88 -15.54 11.43
C LEU A 59 -7.29 -15.21 11.92
N ALA A 60 -7.78 -16.03 12.84
CA ALA A 60 -9.09 -15.85 13.45
C ALA A 60 -9.02 -14.82 14.58
N LEU A 61 -9.89 -13.81 14.53
CA LEU A 61 -10.14 -12.95 15.67
C LEU A 61 -11.23 -13.58 16.55
N ASN A 62 -11.08 -13.48 17.88
CA ASN A 62 -12.11 -13.93 18.81
C ASN A 62 -13.44 -13.16 18.65
N ASP A 63 -14.48 -13.65 19.32
CA ASP A 63 -15.84 -13.09 19.35
C ASP A 63 -15.90 -11.67 19.92
N GLN A 64 -14.90 -11.28 20.72
CA GLN A 64 -14.77 -9.94 21.31
C GLN A 64 -14.17 -8.90 20.36
N ALA A 65 -13.73 -9.28 19.16
CA ALA A 65 -13.23 -8.33 18.17
C ALA A 65 -14.37 -7.47 17.62
N THR A 66 -14.21 -6.14 17.73
CA THR A 66 -15.23 -5.17 17.35
C THR A 66 -15.43 -5.11 15.83
N TYR A 67 -16.54 -4.51 15.41
CA TYR A 67 -16.78 -4.26 13.99
C TYR A 67 -15.66 -3.40 13.37
N GLN A 68 -15.19 -2.38 14.10
CA GLN A 68 -14.10 -1.50 13.69
C GLN A 68 -12.80 -2.25 13.47
N GLU A 69 -12.44 -3.15 14.39
CA GLU A 69 -11.24 -3.99 14.28
C GLU A 69 -11.30 -4.91 13.06
N ARG A 70 -12.47 -5.50 12.78
CA ARG A 70 -12.66 -6.32 11.57
C ARG A 70 -12.53 -5.49 10.29
N MET A 71 -13.09 -4.29 10.27
CA MET A 71 -12.94 -3.35 9.15
C MET A 71 -11.49 -2.89 8.98
N ALA A 72 -10.74 -2.73 10.08
CA ALA A 72 -9.32 -2.40 10.02
C ALA A 72 -8.53 -3.50 9.31
N ILE A 73 -8.78 -4.78 9.64
CA ILE A 73 -8.18 -5.91 8.94
C ILE A 73 -8.50 -5.86 7.43
N VAL A 74 -9.75 -5.60 7.06
CA VAL A 74 -10.12 -5.48 5.63
C VAL A 74 -9.36 -4.35 4.95
N ALA A 75 -9.22 -3.19 5.60
CA ALA A 75 -8.44 -2.08 5.07
C ALA A 75 -6.95 -2.44 4.91
N PHE A 76 -6.36 -3.21 5.84
CA PHE A 76 -5.01 -3.72 5.70
C PHE A 76 -4.88 -4.75 4.57
N LEU A 77 -5.83 -5.68 4.43
CA LEU A 77 -5.86 -6.63 3.31
C LEU A 77 -5.95 -5.93 1.95
N MET A 78 -6.65 -4.80 1.85
CA MET A 78 -6.64 -3.98 0.62
C MET A 78 -5.24 -3.46 0.26
N VAL A 79 -4.36 -3.19 1.25
CA VAL A 79 -2.96 -2.80 0.99
C VAL A 79 -2.22 -3.93 0.29
N HIS A 80 -2.41 -5.17 0.76
CA HIS A 80 -1.83 -6.37 0.14
C HIS A 80 -2.37 -6.57 -1.29
N GLU A 81 -3.69 -6.43 -1.48
CA GLU A 81 -4.31 -6.54 -2.80
C GLU A 81 -3.75 -5.50 -3.79
N HIS A 82 -3.55 -4.26 -3.35
CA HIS A 82 -2.93 -3.21 -4.16
C HIS A 82 -1.46 -3.48 -4.46
N GLN A 83 -0.68 -4.04 -3.52
CA GLN A 83 0.72 -4.42 -3.76
C GLN A 83 0.82 -5.54 -4.80
N ARG A 84 0.03 -6.61 -4.67
CA ARG A 84 -0.06 -7.68 -5.67
C ARG A 84 -0.50 -7.17 -7.04
N SER A 85 -1.50 -6.29 -7.07
CA SER A 85 -1.98 -5.69 -8.32
C SER A 85 -0.90 -4.83 -8.97
N MET A 86 -0.09 -4.09 -8.18
CA MET A 86 1.03 -3.30 -8.70
C MET A 86 2.07 -4.21 -9.37
N ILE A 87 2.47 -5.31 -8.74
CA ILE A 87 3.41 -6.28 -9.31
C ILE A 87 2.93 -6.72 -10.69
N LYS A 88 1.68 -7.17 -10.79
CA LYS A 88 1.11 -7.63 -12.08
C LYS A 88 1.07 -6.52 -13.12
N LEU A 89 0.71 -5.30 -12.75
CA LEU A 89 0.74 -4.18 -13.69
C LEU A 89 2.15 -3.88 -14.19
N LEU A 90 3.19 -3.98 -13.36
CA LEU A 90 4.58 -3.80 -13.77
C LEU A 90 5.05 -4.92 -14.71
N GLU A 91 4.70 -6.17 -14.44
CA GLU A 91 4.96 -7.30 -15.35
C GLU A 91 4.35 -7.09 -16.75
N PHE A 92 3.20 -6.40 -16.83
CA PHE A 92 2.51 -6.06 -18.08
C PHE A 92 2.93 -4.72 -18.70
N SER A 93 4.03 -4.10 -18.26
CA SER A 93 4.49 -2.80 -18.74
C SER A 93 3.53 -1.63 -18.47
N LEU A 94 2.67 -1.74 -17.45
CA LEU A 94 1.65 -0.74 -17.09
C LEU A 94 2.07 0.11 -15.87
N ALA A 95 3.32 0.57 -15.84
CA ALA A 95 3.91 1.31 -14.71
C ALA A 95 3.10 2.56 -14.29
N GLY A 96 2.50 3.27 -15.24
CA GLY A 96 1.63 4.42 -14.93
C GLY A 96 0.38 4.02 -14.12
N SER A 97 -0.26 2.91 -14.49
CA SER A 97 -1.39 2.35 -13.74
C SER A 97 -0.92 1.79 -12.40
N ALA A 98 0.26 1.14 -12.39
CA ALA A 98 0.87 0.60 -11.19
C ALA A 98 1.11 1.71 -10.14
N ALA A 99 1.69 2.85 -10.54
CA ALA A 99 1.94 4.00 -9.68
C ALA A 99 0.67 4.59 -9.07
N THR A 100 -0.47 4.50 -9.76
CA THR A 100 -1.75 4.99 -9.21
C THR A 100 -2.19 4.23 -7.97
N LEU A 101 -1.75 2.97 -7.79
CA LEU A 101 -2.11 2.12 -6.64
C LEU A 101 -1.39 2.52 -5.34
N MET A 102 -0.30 3.28 -5.42
CA MET A 102 0.41 3.77 -4.22
C MET A 102 -0.49 4.62 -3.34
N ARG A 103 -1.32 5.47 -3.96
CA ARG A 103 -2.24 6.36 -3.24
C ARG A 103 -3.27 5.55 -2.46
N PRO A 104 -4.18 4.76 -3.08
CA PRO A 104 -5.21 4.05 -2.35
C PRO A 104 -4.62 3.04 -1.34
N ALA A 105 -3.44 2.47 -1.58
CA ALA A 105 -2.76 1.65 -0.58
C ALA A 105 -2.36 2.43 0.67
N PHE A 106 -1.78 3.63 0.52
CA PHE A 106 -1.48 4.51 1.65
C PHE A 106 -2.75 4.93 2.40
N GLU A 107 -3.81 5.29 1.67
CA GLU A 107 -5.08 5.68 2.30
C GLU A 107 -5.73 4.51 3.04
N ALA A 108 -5.67 3.29 2.47
CA ALA A 108 -6.19 2.08 3.09
C ALA A 108 -5.43 1.75 4.38
N TYR A 109 -4.11 1.85 4.37
CA TYR A 109 -3.29 1.67 5.58
C TYR A 109 -3.61 2.69 6.67
N ALA A 110 -3.61 4.00 6.35
CA ALA A 110 -3.95 5.06 7.30
C ALA A 110 -5.37 4.89 7.87
N ARG A 111 -6.29 4.41 7.04
CA ARG A 111 -7.68 4.13 7.43
C ARG A 111 -7.80 2.90 8.30
N GLY A 112 -7.04 1.84 8.04
CA GLY A 112 -6.94 0.69 8.93
C GLY A 112 -6.46 1.09 10.32
N LEU A 113 -5.39 1.90 10.40
CA LEU A 113 -4.89 2.44 11.66
C LEU A 113 -5.95 3.28 12.39
N TRP A 114 -6.66 4.16 11.68
CA TRP A 114 -7.74 4.94 12.29
C TRP A 114 -8.90 4.08 12.79
N LEU A 115 -9.31 3.06 12.03
CA LEU A 115 -10.38 2.15 12.42
C LEU A 115 -10.07 1.43 13.74
N LEU A 116 -8.80 1.10 14.02
CA LEU A 116 -8.41 0.51 15.30
C LEU A 116 -8.70 1.41 16.53
N HIS A 117 -8.92 2.71 16.32
CA HIS A 117 -9.13 3.70 17.38
C HIS A 117 -10.42 4.52 17.21
N ALA A 118 -11.21 4.27 16.16
CA ALA A 118 -12.40 5.04 15.85
C ALA A 118 -13.51 4.80 16.88
N SER A 119 -14.12 5.87 17.37
CA SER A 119 -15.31 5.77 18.22
C SER A 119 -16.55 5.36 17.43
N ASP A 120 -17.59 4.89 18.11
CA ASP A 120 -18.86 4.53 17.47
C ASP A 120 -19.49 5.71 16.71
N ALA A 121 -19.38 6.94 17.25
CA ALA A 121 -19.86 8.14 16.58
C ALA A 121 -19.08 8.45 15.28
N GLN A 122 -17.76 8.25 15.30
CA GLN A 122 -16.92 8.39 14.10
C GLN A 122 -17.26 7.33 13.05
N MET A 123 -17.54 6.11 13.48
CA MET A 123 -17.97 5.02 12.60
C MET A 123 -19.33 5.29 11.96
N GLU A 124 -20.27 5.82 12.72
CA GLU A 124 -21.59 6.16 12.17
C GLU A 124 -21.50 7.30 11.15
N HIS A 125 -20.66 8.29 11.42
CA HIS A 125 -20.36 9.32 10.43
C HIS A 125 -19.72 8.74 9.16
N PHE A 126 -18.82 7.78 9.30
CA PHE A 126 -18.19 7.12 8.14
C PHE A 126 -19.20 6.28 7.33
N ARG A 127 -20.06 5.51 8.01
CA ARG A 127 -21.12 4.71 7.36
C ARG A 127 -22.12 5.56 6.58
N SER A 128 -22.41 6.78 7.06
CA SER A 128 -23.29 7.73 6.36
C SER A 128 -22.62 8.45 5.18
N GLY A 129 -21.42 8.02 4.78
CA GLY A 129 -20.67 8.57 3.65
C GLY A 129 -19.76 9.74 4.02
N GLY A 130 -19.67 10.10 5.31
CA GLY A 130 -18.68 11.03 5.79
C GLY A 130 -17.27 10.48 5.56
N SER A 131 -16.37 11.29 5.01
CA SER A 131 -14.97 10.92 4.83
C SER A 131 -14.07 11.95 5.50
N GLN A 132 -12.97 11.47 6.07
CA GLN A 132 -11.91 12.34 6.55
C GLN A 132 -10.72 12.23 5.59
N ASP A 133 -10.10 13.37 5.30
CA ASP A 133 -8.81 13.37 4.61
C ASP A 133 -7.79 12.52 5.38
N VAL A 134 -6.91 11.85 4.65
CA VAL A 134 -5.85 10.96 5.16
C VAL A 134 -5.01 11.64 6.24
N GLU A 135 -4.64 12.90 6.04
CA GLU A 135 -3.86 13.66 7.01
C GLU A 135 -4.61 13.78 8.34
N ARG A 136 -5.92 14.03 8.28
CA ARG A 136 -6.78 14.14 9.46
C ARG A 136 -6.94 12.81 10.17
N LEU A 137 -7.03 11.69 9.42
CA LEU A 137 -7.03 10.35 10.00
C LEU A 137 -5.75 10.12 10.81
N ILE A 138 -4.58 10.34 10.20
CA ILE A 138 -3.27 10.14 10.84
C ILE A 138 -3.13 11.02 12.09
N ARG A 139 -3.45 12.32 11.99
CA ARG A 139 -3.38 13.25 13.13
C ARG A 139 -4.32 12.86 14.27
N THR A 140 -5.50 12.33 13.95
CA THR A 140 -6.46 11.86 14.94
C THR A 140 -5.88 10.69 15.73
N VAL A 141 -5.29 9.70 15.05
CA VAL A 141 -4.69 8.55 15.72
C VAL A 141 -3.45 8.93 16.51
N ALA A 142 -2.59 9.80 15.95
CA ALA A 142 -1.41 10.32 16.64
C ALA A 142 -1.78 10.98 17.98
N LYS A 143 -2.86 11.78 17.99
CA LYS A 143 -3.36 12.45 19.20
C LYS A 143 -3.90 11.46 20.24
N LEU A 144 -4.56 10.39 19.80
CA LEU A 144 -5.17 9.39 20.68
C LEU A 144 -4.12 8.45 21.31
N THR A 145 -3.14 8.03 20.52
CA THR A 145 -2.14 7.02 20.92
C THR A 145 -0.88 7.62 21.53
N LYS A 146 -0.52 8.85 21.14
CA LYS A 146 0.79 9.47 21.42
C LYS A 146 1.99 8.64 20.95
N ASP A 147 1.77 7.78 19.96
CA ASP A 147 2.80 6.90 19.41
C ASP A 147 3.59 7.63 18.31
N GLU A 148 4.92 7.62 18.43
CA GLU A 148 5.84 8.32 17.54
C GLU A 148 5.78 7.78 16.10
N LYS A 149 5.35 6.53 15.88
CA LYS A 149 5.20 5.96 14.53
C LYS A 149 4.25 6.79 13.64
N PHE A 150 3.28 7.47 14.25
CA PHE A 150 2.35 8.32 13.49
C PHE A 150 2.97 9.65 13.06
N ALA A 151 4.03 10.12 13.75
CA ALA A 151 4.80 11.27 13.29
C ALA A 151 5.55 10.92 12.00
N PHE A 152 6.18 9.74 11.95
CA PHE A 152 6.82 9.23 10.74
C PHE A 152 5.82 9.04 9.58
N LEU A 153 4.62 8.51 9.87
CA LEU A 153 3.58 8.36 8.85
C LEU A 153 3.09 9.70 8.29
N LEU A 154 2.96 10.72 9.14
CA LEU A 154 2.58 12.07 8.73
C LEU A 154 3.68 12.71 7.89
N ASP A 155 4.94 12.56 8.27
CA ASP A 155 6.08 13.04 7.50
C ASP A 155 6.15 12.36 6.12
N THR A 156 5.97 11.03 6.08
CA THR A 156 5.85 10.26 4.83
C THR A 156 4.73 10.80 3.95
N TRP A 157 3.57 11.09 4.52
CA TRP A 157 2.45 11.71 3.79
C TRP A 157 2.83 13.07 3.21
N GLU A 158 3.41 13.95 4.02
CA GLU A 158 3.77 15.31 3.58
C GLU A 158 4.78 15.28 2.43
N GLN A 159 5.76 14.38 2.49
CA GLN A 159 6.77 14.23 1.45
C GLN A 159 6.20 13.61 0.16
N SER A 160 5.18 12.75 0.26
CA SER A 160 4.69 11.96 -0.88
C SER A 160 3.39 12.48 -1.50
N LYS A 161 2.56 13.26 -0.79
CA LYS A 161 1.18 13.58 -1.21
C LYS A 161 1.08 14.18 -2.61
N ARG A 162 2.01 15.07 -2.99
CA ARG A 162 2.02 15.71 -4.31
C ARG A 162 2.24 14.68 -5.42
N SER A 163 3.17 13.76 -5.24
CA SER A 163 3.44 12.68 -6.20
C SER A 163 2.25 11.73 -6.28
N LEU A 164 1.72 11.31 -5.13
CA LEU A 164 0.57 10.40 -5.07
C LEU A 164 -0.69 11.01 -5.71
N HIS A 165 -0.97 12.30 -5.49
CA HIS A 165 -2.03 13.03 -6.21
C HIS A 165 -1.75 13.07 -7.71
N GLY A 166 -0.50 13.31 -8.10
CA GLY A 166 -0.09 13.38 -9.50
C GLY A 166 -0.29 12.07 -10.26
N PHE A 167 -0.03 10.93 -9.62
CA PHE A 167 -0.25 9.61 -10.21
C PHE A 167 -1.72 9.33 -10.48
N VAL A 168 -2.61 9.71 -9.55
CA VAL A 168 -4.05 9.44 -9.68
C VAL A 168 -4.76 10.42 -10.62
N HIS A 169 -4.47 11.71 -10.52
CA HIS A 169 -5.21 12.74 -11.26
C HIS A 169 -4.65 13.03 -12.66
N GLY A 170 -3.75 12.19 -13.17
CA GLY A 170 -3.20 12.35 -14.51
C GLY A 170 -2.39 13.63 -14.66
N SER A 171 -1.39 13.84 -13.77
CA SER A 171 -0.46 14.95 -13.91
C SER A 171 0.16 15.01 -15.31
N TYR A 172 0.63 16.19 -15.73
CA TYR A 172 1.31 16.35 -17.03
C TYR A 172 2.39 15.29 -17.26
N GLN A 173 3.21 14.99 -16.25
CA GLN A 173 4.21 13.92 -16.30
C GLN A 173 3.59 12.54 -16.49
N SER A 174 2.48 12.23 -15.81
CA SER A 174 1.76 10.96 -15.98
C SER A 174 1.11 10.82 -17.36
N LEU A 175 0.73 11.93 -18.00
CA LEU A 175 0.21 11.94 -19.37
C LEU A 175 1.35 11.80 -20.38
N LEU A 176 2.46 12.52 -20.18
CA LEU A 176 3.64 12.46 -21.03
C LEU A 176 4.30 11.06 -21.01
N ARG A 177 4.30 10.37 -19.86
CA ARG A 177 4.75 8.97 -19.80
C ARG A 177 3.88 8.00 -20.61
N ARG A 178 2.63 8.36 -20.90
CA ARG A 178 1.73 7.57 -21.76
C ARG A 178 1.96 7.83 -23.25
N THR A 179 2.57 8.95 -23.63
CA THR A 179 2.99 9.18 -25.02
C THR A 179 4.24 8.38 -25.38
N ARG A 180 4.94 7.83 -24.37
CA ARG A 180 6.25 7.14 -24.48
C ARG A 180 7.40 8.06 -24.90
N ASP A 181 7.21 9.38 -24.79
CA ASP A 181 8.30 10.34 -24.96
C ASP A 181 9.26 10.34 -23.75
N ILE A 182 8.75 9.91 -22.59
CA ILE A 182 9.51 9.75 -21.35
C ILE A 182 9.10 8.43 -20.71
N ASP A 183 10.08 7.58 -20.41
CA ASP A 183 9.84 6.33 -19.69
C ASP A 183 9.80 6.53 -18.16
N PHE A 184 9.32 5.50 -17.45
CA PHE A 184 9.54 5.42 -16.01
C PHE A 184 11.00 5.08 -15.74
N PRO A 185 11.76 5.92 -15.00
CA PRO A 185 13.11 5.58 -14.59
C PRO A 185 13.12 4.30 -13.77
N GLU A 186 14.15 3.47 -13.94
CA GLU A 186 14.25 2.19 -13.24
C GLU A 186 14.31 2.38 -11.72
N SER A 187 14.98 3.44 -11.25
CA SER A 187 15.00 3.81 -9.83
C SER A 187 13.61 4.14 -9.30
N GLU A 188 12.77 4.82 -10.09
CA GLU A 188 11.39 5.13 -9.68
C GLU A 188 10.55 3.86 -9.58
N VAL A 189 10.71 2.91 -10.52
CA VAL A 189 10.03 1.60 -10.44
C VAL A 189 10.48 0.81 -9.21
N ALA A 190 11.78 0.80 -8.92
CA ALA A 190 12.31 0.12 -7.73
C ALA A 190 11.78 0.76 -6.44
N ASP A 191 11.72 2.09 -6.37
CA ASP A 191 11.16 2.81 -5.21
C ASP A 191 9.66 2.57 -5.03
N MET A 192 8.89 2.47 -6.13
CA MET A 192 7.47 2.08 -6.08
C MET A 192 7.29 0.70 -5.45
N LEU A 193 8.08 -0.29 -5.88
CA LEU A 193 8.05 -1.66 -5.36
C LEU A 193 8.42 -1.70 -3.87
N ARG A 194 9.48 -0.98 -3.48
CA ARG A 194 9.91 -0.87 -2.08
C ARG A 194 8.84 -0.22 -1.20
N PHE A 195 8.28 0.89 -1.65
CA PHE A 195 7.23 1.60 -0.93
C PHE A 195 6.02 0.71 -0.70
N MET A 196 5.50 0.06 -1.74
CA MET A 196 4.32 -0.79 -1.62
C MET A 196 4.55 -2.01 -0.74
N THR A 197 5.71 -2.65 -0.89
CA THR A 197 6.06 -3.81 -0.08
C THR A 197 6.26 -3.42 1.39
N GLY A 198 6.90 -2.27 1.66
CA GLY A 198 7.00 -1.71 3.01
C GLY A 198 5.64 -1.42 3.64
N MET A 199 4.71 -0.81 2.89
CA MET A 199 3.35 -0.56 3.35
C MET A 199 2.59 -1.85 3.68
N ALA A 200 2.74 -2.90 2.87
CA ALA A 200 2.09 -4.19 3.11
C ALA A 200 2.72 -4.94 4.31
N LEU A 201 4.04 -4.85 4.50
CA LEU A 201 4.73 -5.35 5.70
C LEU A 201 4.22 -4.64 6.97
N HIS A 202 4.06 -3.32 6.94
CA HIS A 202 3.49 -2.55 8.04
C HIS A 202 2.02 -2.92 8.33
N ALA A 203 1.21 -3.06 7.28
CA ALA A 203 -0.17 -3.53 7.40
C ALA A 203 -0.22 -4.91 8.08
N THR A 204 0.70 -5.82 7.72
CA THR A 204 0.84 -7.14 8.35
C THR A 204 1.17 -7.04 9.83
N LEU A 205 2.09 -6.15 10.24
CA LEU A 205 2.43 -5.97 11.65
C LEU A 205 1.21 -5.53 12.48
N GLU A 206 0.39 -4.63 11.93
CA GLU A 206 -0.84 -4.18 12.60
C GLU A 206 -1.89 -5.30 12.69
N MET A 207 -2.05 -6.10 11.63
CA MET A 207 -2.91 -7.29 11.63
C MET A 207 -2.47 -8.30 12.71
N LEU A 208 -1.17 -8.62 12.77
CA LEU A 208 -0.60 -9.52 13.77
C LEU A 208 -0.75 -8.97 15.19
N GLY A 209 -0.51 -7.67 15.38
CA GLY A 209 -0.72 -7.00 16.66
C GLY A 209 -2.17 -7.07 17.15
N LEU A 210 -3.13 -6.90 16.25
CA LEU A 210 -4.56 -7.06 16.56
C LEU A 210 -4.90 -8.52 16.86
N ALA A 211 -4.42 -9.47 16.04
CA ALA A 211 -4.64 -10.90 16.25
C ALA A 211 -4.10 -11.35 17.62
N GLN A 212 -2.94 -10.83 18.05
CA GLN A 212 -2.39 -11.10 19.37
C GLN A 212 -3.34 -10.66 20.49
N ARG A 213 -3.85 -9.42 20.41
CA ARG A 213 -4.80 -8.87 21.39
C ARG A 213 -6.15 -9.59 21.39
N ARG A 214 -6.58 -10.14 20.25
CA ARG A 214 -7.86 -10.81 20.04
C ARG A 214 -7.73 -12.32 19.90
N THR A 215 -6.68 -12.91 20.48
CA THR A 215 -6.44 -14.34 20.47
C THR A 215 -7.56 -15.09 21.22
N PRO A 216 -8.17 -16.15 20.64
CA PRO A 216 -9.12 -17.01 21.35
C PRO A 216 -8.50 -17.67 22.59
N HIS A 217 -9.26 -17.77 23.69
CA HIS A 217 -8.75 -18.32 24.95
C HIS A 217 -8.27 -19.76 24.87
N ALA A 218 -8.91 -20.59 24.03
CA ALA A 218 -8.60 -22.02 23.91
C ALA A 218 -7.21 -22.30 23.30
N ASP A 219 -6.71 -21.39 22.43
CA ASP A 219 -5.50 -21.62 21.63
C ASP A 219 -4.39 -20.60 21.91
N ARG A 220 -4.47 -19.89 23.04
CA ARG A 220 -3.65 -18.70 23.29
C ARG A 220 -2.14 -18.94 23.18
N ALA A 221 -1.66 -20.09 23.67
CA ALA A 221 -0.23 -20.43 23.62
C ALA A 221 0.26 -20.68 22.19
N LEU A 222 -0.44 -21.54 21.43
CA LEU A 222 -0.07 -21.87 20.04
C LEU A 222 -0.16 -20.63 19.14
N HIS A 223 -1.23 -19.85 19.30
CA HIS A 223 -1.46 -18.65 18.50
C HIS A 223 -0.42 -17.56 18.77
N SER A 224 0.01 -17.40 20.03
CA SER A 224 1.09 -16.46 20.37
C SER A 224 2.43 -16.87 19.76
N VAL A 225 2.76 -18.17 19.79
CA VAL A 225 3.99 -18.67 19.15
C VAL A 225 3.95 -18.43 17.63
N LEU A 226 2.83 -18.74 16.98
CA LEU A 226 2.65 -18.49 15.55
C LEU A 226 2.82 -16.99 15.23
N ILE A 227 2.18 -16.10 15.98
CA ILE A 227 2.28 -14.65 15.77
C ILE A 227 3.72 -14.16 15.90
N GLU A 228 4.46 -14.62 16.91
CA GLU A 228 5.86 -14.20 17.09
C GLU A 228 6.77 -14.70 15.96
N VAL A 229 6.54 -15.93 15.46
CA VAL A 229 7.23 -16.44 14.26
C VAL A 229 6.93 -15.56 13.05
N LEU A 230 5.65 -15.27 12.79
CA LEU A 230 5.24 -14.43 11.65
C LEU A 230 5.79 -13.01 11.77
N ARG A 231 5.78 -12.42 12.97
CA ARG A 231 6.32 -11.09 13.22
C ARG A 231 7.83 -11.05 12.95
N ARG A 232 8.56 -12.06 13.41
CA ARG A 232 10.00 -12.16 13.16
C ARG A 232 10.30 -12.24 11.67
N ASP A 233 9.54 -13.03 10.91
CA ASP A 233 9.70 -13.12 9.45
C ASP A 233 9.48 -11.76 8.78
N VAL A 234 8.42 -11.03 9.17
CA VAL A 234 8.13 -9.69 8.64
C VAL A 234 9.26 -8.70 8.95
N VAL A 235 9.78 -8.70 10.18
CA VAL A 235 10.90 -7.83 10.59
C VAL A 235 12.15 -8.17 9.77
N LEU A 236 12.48 -9.44 9.57
CA LEU A 236 13.62 -9.84 8.74
C LEU A 236 13.47 -9.37 7.29
N LYS A 237 12.26 -9.37 6.73
CA LYS A 237 12.01 -8.83 5.38
C LYS A 237 12.19 -7.31 5.34
N LEU A 238 11.73 -6.57 6.35
CA LEU A 238 11.99 -5.13 6.47
C LEU A 238 13.50 -4.82 6.50
N TYR A 239 14.29 -5.60 7.24
CA TYR A 239 15.76 -5.47 7.25
C TYR A 239 16.39 -5.70 5.88
N ARG A 240 15.96 -6.72 5.13
CA ARG A 240 16.48 -7.00 3.78
C ARG A 240 16.17 -5.89 2.77
N MET A 241 15.19 -5.05 3.07
CA MET A 241 14.80 -3.92 2.23
C MET A 241 15.44 -2.59 2.66
N ASP A 242 16.32 -2.60 3.66
CA ASP A 242 16.84 -1.39 4.32
C ASP A 242 15.73 -0.51 4.92
N LEU A 243 14.56 -1.10 5.24
CA LEU A 243 13.38 -0.43 5.80
C LEU A 243 13.25 -0.62 7.33
N ALA A 244 14.26 -1.16 7.99
CA ALA A 244 14.21 -1.52 9.41
C ALA A 244 14.04 -0.36 10.40
N LEU A 245 14.15 0.89 9.97
CA LEU A 245 14.02 2.07 10.84
C LEU A 245 12.62 2.28 11.44
N VAL A 246 11.64 1.40 11.16
CA VAL A 246 10.26 1.50 11.67
C VAL A 246 9.88 0.33 12.61
N ALA A 247 10.81 -0.59 12.93
CA ALA A 247 10.59 -1.62 13.93
C ALA A 247 11.01 -1.12 15.33
N HIS A 248 10.05 -0.68 16.15
CA HIS A 248 10.29 -0.30 17.54
C HIS A 248 10.91 -1.48 18.34
N PRO A 249 11.87 -1.23 19.25
CA PRO A 249 12.44 -2.28 20.08
C PRO A 249 11.46 -2.64 21.20
N ALA A 250 10.91 -3.84 21.13
CA ALA A 250 10.28 -4.54 22.26
C ALA A 250 10.89 -5.93 22.43
N MET A 251 12.20 -6.04 22.16
CA MET A 251 13.01 -7.25 22.35
C MET A 251 14.27 -6.92 23.16
N GLU A 252 14.15 -6.06 24.18
CA GLU A 252 15.05 -6.11 25.33
C GLU A 252 14.35 -6.92 26.40
N GLY A 253 14.56 -8.24 26.32
CA GLY A 253 14.33 -9.13 27.43
C GLY A 253 15.31 -8.78 28.55
N ASP A 254 14.74 -8.62 29.73
CA ASP A 254 15.37 -8.55 31.04
C ASP A 254 16.37 -9.71 31.23
N GLU A 255 17.64 -9.48 30.89
CA GLU A 255 18.77 -10.26 31.38
C GLU A 255 19.54 -9.42 32.39
N THR A 256 19.08 -9.40 33.64
CA THR A 256 19.97 -9.32 34.81
C THR A 256 19.30 -9.89 36.07
N THR A 257 19.52 -11.19 36.28
CA THR A 257 20.01 -11.68 37.59
C THR A 257 21.51 -11.48 37.67
#